data_AF-A0A3S1AQM4-F1
#
_entry.id   AF-A0A3S1AQM4-F1
#
_cell.length_a   1.000
_cell.length_b   1.000
_cell.length_c   1.000
_cell.angle_alpha   90.00
_cell.angle_beta   90.00
_cell.angle_gamma   90.00
#
_symmetry.space_group_name_H-M   'P 1'
#
loop_
_entity.id
_entity.type
_entity.pdbx_description
1 polymer ?
#
loop_
_entity_poly.entity_id
_entity_poly.type
_entity_poly.pdbx_seq_one_letter_code
_entity_poly.pdbx_strand_id
1 'polypeptide(L)'
;MKKRDSINQKFSTFVQFTEADNITSVSWQVDVELERHIKKIRQSDCEAKEQFWALYFLKSILQVPQVEKEKSLLNNCIYQDNQLENSRDYSLKAEKHLFAYLQESCLWAAYKVYKKFTLIRYKYPLEECFQIACIGAKPSKLFKNFNLNYSNNINSYAVKTLIHFIQNTIYSQDIETKSLKYSDYGLLKDLTKIELKTAFLWHGITQQEIDLYCIAWKCFDDVYSSNKLKSSRSLNSPNSEQIKQICFCYNLRLQQLNISAIPASEEKIQQMLSTCIKVAREYRTKRFTPLDDYENIHGFQTNILDNIIQEERWEQVLFILSQIFLSMPEAGQIMIKLCKGFSLTQSEVANILKDKYCDLQKQYQVARQLAKYNRNILKDFLMQWQLVEPDMPLNNEKDIENIKEALDECLQLYIQKILNDCLELIISELKKENNARVNEQNNQAIIHPNIKNRVIIGFIDQLEQEMSLRSNSLESVEDKITIFVDEWLKAKSYSLKY
;
A
#
# COMPACT_ATOMS: atom_id res chain seq x y z
N MET A 1 22.30 21.08 13.27
CA MET A 1 21.84 22.05 14.29
C MET A 1 23.05 22.75 14.89
N LYS A 2 23.05 24.09 15.00
CA LYS A 2 24.13 24.82 15.70
C LYS A 2 24.14 24.43 17.18
N LYS A 3 25.31 24.17 17.75
CA LYS A 3 25.47 23.79 19.15
C LYS A 3 25.24 25.01 20.05
N ARG A 4 24.57 24.82 21.19
CA ARG A 4 24.42 25.85 22.23
C ARG A 4 25.63 25.77 23.15
N ASP A 5 26.63 26.60 22.92
CA ASP A 5 27.90 26.53 23.68
C ASP A 5 27.89 27.43 24.92
N SER A 6 27.10 28.51 24.93
CA SER A 6 27.02 29.40 26.09
C SER A 6 25.86 29.07 27.03
N ILE A 7 26.06 29.27 28.34
CA ILE A 7 25.01 29.15 29.37
C ILE A 7 23.81 30.06 29.01
N ASN A 8 24.08 31.29 28.56
CA ASN A 8 23.04 32.23 28.18
C ASN A 8 22.13 31.63 27.10
N GLN A 9 22.70 31.07 26.03
CA GLN A 9 21.92 30.41 24.98
C GLN A 9 21.12 29.23 25.55
N LYS A 10 21.75 28.35 26.33
CA LYS A 10 21.08 27.15 26.86
C LYS A 10 19.83 27.47 27.69
N PHE A 11 19.82 28.58 28.43
CA PHE A 11 18.70 28.95 29.31
C PHE A 11 17.78 30.06 28.73
N SER A 12 18.00 30.51 27.50
CA SER A 12 17.17 31.57 26.87
C SER A 12 16.72 31.28 25.45
N THR A 13 17.16 30.18 24.82
CA THR A 13 16.76 29.84 23.45
C THR A 13 15.77 28.70 23.38
N PHE A 14 14.82 28.80 22.45
CA PHE A 14 13.83 27.78 22.12
C PHE A 14 14.07 27.21 20.73
N VAL A 15 13.68 25.95 20.53
CA VAL A 15 13.74 25.34 19.20
C VAL A 15 12.64 25.91 18.33
N GLN A 16 13.00 26.28 17.11
CA GLN A 16 12.06 26.68 16.07
C GLN A 16 12.25 25.79 14.85
N PHE A 17 11.14 25.27 14.32
CA PHE A 17 11.11 24.58 13.04
C PHE A 17 10.73 25.59 11.96
N THR A 18 11.51 25.64 10.89
CA THR A 18 11.30 26.52 9.75
C THR A 18 11.30 25.70 8.47
N GLU A 19 10.27 25.90 7.65
CA GLU A 19 10.10 25.19 6.38
C GLU A 19 10.55 26.13 5.24
N ALA A 20 11.56 25.70 4.49
CA ALA A 20 12.03 26.37 3.29
C ALA A 20 12.28 25.30 2.22
N ASP A 21 11.75 25.49 1.01
CA ASP A 21 11.92 24.58 -0.13
C ASP A 21 11.62 23.10 0.17
N ASN A 22 10.52 22.82 0.91
CA ASN A 22 10.13 21.49 1.39
C ASN A 22 11.17 20.80 2.30
N ILE A 23 12.14 21.54 2.84
CA ILE A 23 13.13 21.05 3.80
C ILE A 23 12.84 21.68 5.16
N THR A 24 12.48 20.84 6.14
CA THR A 24 12.36 21.29 7.52
C THR A 24 13.74 21.52 8.12
N SER A 25 14.01 22.77 8.51
CA SER A 25 15.23 23.17 9.20
C SER A 25 14.95 23.50 10.67
N VAL A 26 15.92 23.20 11.53
CA VAL A 26 15.83 23.42 12.99
C VAL A 26 16.79 24.53 13.39
N SER A 27 16.26 25.59 13.98
CA SER A 27 17.03 26.74 14.46
C SER A 27 16.73 27.06 15.93
N TRP A 28 17.59 27.87 16.54
CA TRP A 28 17.45 28.33 17.92
C TRP A 28 17.03 29.79 17.93
N GLN A 29 15.85 30.08 18.49
CA GLN A 29 15.35 31.44 18.65
C GLN A 29 15.60 31.92 20.08
N VAL A 30 16.19 33.10 20.22
CA VAL A 30 16.48 33.71 21.53
C VAL A 30 15.24 34.42 22.07
N ASP A 31 14.90 34.16 23.32
CA ASP A 31 14.00 34.99 24.11
C ASP A 31 14.83 36.09 24.80
N VAL A 32 14.60 37.34 24.36
CA VAL A 32 15.39 38.51 24.79
C VAL A 32 15.20 38.80 26.28
N GLU A 33 14.02 38.54 26.85
CA GLU A 33 13.75 38.76 28.27
C GLU A 33 14.51 37.75 29.12
N LEU A 34 14.43 36.47 28.76
CA LEU A 34 15.21 35.42 29.43
C LEU A 34 16.71 35.65 29.26
N GLU A 35 17.17 36.06 28.08
CA GLU A 35 18.59 36.30 27.85
C GLU A 35 19.13 37.45 28.73
N ARG A 36 18.37 38.55 28.87
CA ARG A 36 18.71 39.65 29.78
C ARG A 36 18.72 39.18 31.23
N HIS A 37 17.73 38.38 31.62
CA HIS A 37 17.60 37.89 32.99
C HIS A 37 18.76 36.94 33.36
N ILE A 38 19.06 35.93 32.54
CA ILE A 38 20.18 35.00 32.79
C ILE A 38 21.53 35.73 32.81
N LYS A 39 21.72 36.73 31.95
CA LYS A 39 22.94 37.58 31.97
C LYS A 39 23.07 38.35 33.27
N LYS A 40 21.97 38.92 33.79
CA LYS A 40 21.96 39.67 35.06
C LYS A 40 22.29 38.76 36.24
N ILE A 41 21.59 37.64 36.41
CA ILE A 41 21.81 36.74 37.56
C ILE A 41 23.16 36.02 37.49
N ARG A 42 23.75 35.85 36.31
CA ARG A 42 25.08 35.24 36.18
C ARG A 42 26.21 36.20 36.55
N GLN A 43 25.97 37.50 36.64
CA GLN A 43 26.97 38.46 37.13
C GLN A 43 27.37 38.18 38.59
N SER A 44 26.50 37.57 39.39
CA SER A 44 26.81 37.21 40.78
C SER A 44 27.63 35.92 40.91
N ASP A 45 27.62 35.04 39.90
CA ASP A 45 28.41 33.79 39.89
C ASP A 45 28.80 33.42 38.45
N CYS A 46 29.91 33.99 37.99
CA CYS A 46 30.31 33.92 36.59
C CYS A 46 30.96 32.58 36.19
N GLU A 47 31.49 31.83 37.17
CA GLU A 47 32.17 30.53 37.00
C GLU A 47 31.24 29.32 37.15
N ALA A 48 30.01 29.53 37.65
CA ALA A 48 29.01 28.49 37.79
C ALA A 48 28.73 27.74 36.48
N LYS A 49 28.85 26.41 36.54
CA LYS A 49 28.62 25.50 35.41
C LYS A 49 27.13 25.36 35.09
N GLU A 50 26.81 24.91 33.88
CA GLU A 50 25.46 24.61 33.39
C GLU A 50 24.60 23.82 34.39
N GLN A 51 25.16 22.78 35.00
CA GLN A 51 24.47 21.93 35.95
C GLN A 51 24.03 22.67 37.21
N PHE A 52 24.83 23.64 37.67
CA PHE A 52 24.48 24.49 38.80
C PHE A 52 23.21 25.29 38.48
N TRP A 53 23.15 25.96 37.34
CA TRP A 53 22.00 26.76 36.93
C TRP A 53 20.73 25.92 36.74
N ALA A 54 20.85 24.71 36.16
CA ALA A 54 19.72 23.80 36.03
C ALA A 54 19.14 23.38 37.39
N LEU A 55 20.02 23.04 38.36
CA LEU A 55 19.61 22.69 39.73
C LEU A 55 19.06 23.90 40.48
N TYR A 56 19.64 25.08 40.27
CA TYR A 56 19.21 26.34 40.86
C TYR A 56 17.75 26.65 40.49
N PHE A 57 17.43 26.67 39.20
CA PHE A 57 16.06 26.89 38.74
C PHE A 57 15.10 25.78 39.19
N LEU A 58 15.55 24.51 39.18
CA LEU A 58 14.74 23.40 39.66
C LEU A 58 14.37 23.54 41.15
N LYS A 59 15.34 23.93 41.99
CA LYS A 59 15.08 24.20 43.42
C LYS A 59 14.10 25.36 43.60
N SER A 60 14.22 26.42 42.80
CA SER A 60 13.30 27.57 42.83
C SER A 60 11.87 27.18 42.43
N ILE A 61 11.70 26.27 41.48
CA ILE A 61 10.39 25.76 41.03
C ILE A 61 9.76 24.83 42.07
N LEU A 62 10.56 23.95 42.68
CA LEU A 62 10.07 22.95 43.64
C LEU A 62 9.75 23.52 45.03
N GLN A 63 10.19 24.76 45.34
CA GLN A 63 10.04 25.44 46.63
C GLN A 63 10.06 24.47 47.82
N VAL A 64 11.16 23.73 47.97
CA VAL A 64 11.37 22.89 49.16
C VAL A 64 11.56 23.83 50.35
N PRO A 65 10.70 23.84 51.38
CA PRO A 65 10.89 24.64 52.59
C PRO A 65 11.89 23.98 53.55
N GLN A 66 12.99 23.43 53.04
CA GLN A 66 14.04 22.82 53.85
C GLN A 66 15.40 22.94 53.17
N VAL A 67 16.11 24.05 53.39
CA VAL A 67 17.55 24.04 53.69
C VAL A 67 17.88 25.29 54.53
N GLU A 68 17.75 25.19 55.85
CA GLU A 68 18.39 26.09 56.81
C GLU A 68 19.89 25.80 57.01
N LYS A 69 20.53 24.98 56.16
CA LYS A 69 21.95 24.59 56.34
C LYS A 69 22.93 25.00 55.23
N GLU A 70 22.49 25.69 54.19
CA GLU A 70 23.37 26.25 53.14
C GLU A 70 23.23 27.78 53.00
N LYS A 71 22.65 28.44 54.00
CA LYS A 71 22.70 29.91 54.11
C LYS A 71 24.11 30.46 54.41
N SER A 72 25.10 29.59 54.67
CA SER A 72 26.48 30.01 54.92
C SER A 72 27.32 30.25 53.66
N LEU A 73 26.90 29.78 52.47
CA LEU A 73 27.63 30.02 51.22
C LEU A 73 26.95 31.05 50.30
N LEU A 74 25.67 31.36 50.52
CA LEU A 74 24.92 32.32 49.70
C LEU A 74 24.88 33.76 50.27
N ASN A 75 25.47 33.99 51.45
CA ASN A 75 25.27 35.25 52.19
C ASN A 75 26.19 36.41 51.78
N ASN A 76 27.05 36.26 50.77
CA ASN A 76 27.92 37.36 50.32
C ASN A 76 27.50 38.03 49.01
N CYS A 77 26.30 37.77 48.48
CA CYS A 77 25.78 38.46 47.29
C CYS A 77 24.34 38.98 47.46
N ILE A 78 24.02 39.51 48.64
CA ILE A 78 22.82 40.34 48.83
C ILE A 78 23.29 41.77 49.13
N TYR A 79 23.52 42.56 48.08
CA TYR A 79 23.36 44.00 48.18
C TYR A 79 22.06 44.39 47.50
N GLN A 80 21.18 44.90 48.36
CA GLN A 80 20.20 45.95 48.13
C GLN A 80 19.98 46.34 46.66
N ASP A 81 18.91 45.80 46.08
CA ASP A 81 18.04 46.68 45.33
C ASP A 81 16.59 46.29 45.59
N ASN A 82 15.82 47.29 45.99
CA ASN A 82 14.39 47.19 46.22
C ASN A 82 13.74 46.72 44.92
N GLN A 83 13.23 45.48 44.88
CA GLN A 83 11.87 45.15 44.45
C GLN A 83 11.55 43.72 44.93
N LEU A 84 10.49 43.60 45.74
CA LEU A 84 9.71 42.38 45.85
C LEU A 84 9.08 42.11 44.46
N GLU A 85 9.89 41.67 43.49
CA GLU A 85 9.34 40.90 42.37
C GLU A 85 8.62 39.72 43.03
N ASN A 86 7.29 39.70 42.91
CA ASN A 86 6.40 38.69 43.47
C ASN A 86 7.08 37.32 43.38
N SER A 87 7.18 36.56 44.48
CA SER A 87 7.81 35.22 44.47
C SER A 87 7.29 34.29 43.36
N ARG A 88 6.06 34.56 42.91
CA ARG A 88 5.41 33.96 41.74
C ARG A 88 6.06 34.32 40.40
N ASP A 89 6.42 35.58 40.18
CA ASP A 89 7.08 36.05 38.95
C ASP A 89 8.47 35.42 38.81
N TYR A 90 9.20 35.32 39.92
CA TYR A 90 10.50 34.64 39.95
C TYR A 90 10.40 33.14 39.65
N SER A 91 9.42 32.44 40.25
CA SER A 91 9.17 31.02 39.97
C SER A 91 8.79 30.78 38.51
N LEU A 92 7.99 31.68 37.93
CA LEU A 92 7.61 31.62 36.52
C LEU A 92 8.82 31.82 35.58
N LYS A 93 9.70 32.79 35.88
CA LYS A 93 10.96 32.99 35.14
C LYS A 93 11.87 31.77 35.26
N ALA A 94 11.99 31.17 36.45
CA ALA A 94 12.75 29.95 36.67
C ALA A 94 12.18 28.77 35.86
N GLU A 95 10.86 28.62 35.79
CA GLU A 95 10.20 27.60 34.97
C GLU A 95 10.51 27.79 33.48
N LYS A 96 10.44 29.03 32.98
CA LYS A 96 10.80 29.35 31.59
C LYS A 96 12.27 29.05 31.28
N HIS A 97 13.19 29.41 32.16
CA HIS A 97 14.62 29.10 31.99
C HIS A 97 14.90 27.61 31.96
N LEU A 98 14.33 26.86 32.91
CA LEU A 98 14.52 25.42 32.96
C LEU A 98 13.84 24.74 31.76
N PHE A 99 12.70 25.27 31.30
CA PHE A 99 12.06 24.77 30.09
C PHE A 99 12.93 25.03 28.84
N ALA A 100 13.49 26.23 28.67
CA ALA A 100 14.44 26.57 27.60
C ALA A 100 15.66 25.64 27.60
N TYR A 101 16.18 25.35 28.79
CA TYR A 101 17.26 24.39 28.98
C TYR A 101 16.90 22.98 28.48
N LEU A 102 15.70 22.51 28.83
CA LEU A 102 15.18 21.19 28.45
C LEU A 102 14.83 21.06 26.96
N GLN A 103 14.76 22.13 26.19
CA GLN A 103 14.42 22.09 24.76
C GLN A 103 15.32 21.12 23.98
N GLU A 104 16.62 21.08 24.27
CA GLU A 104 17.54 20.14 23.63
C GLU A 104 17.30 18.69 24.06
N SER A 105 16.92 18.47 25.33
CA SER A 105 16.48 17.15 25.80
C SER A 105 15.18 16.70 25.12
N CYS A 106 14.24 17.63 24.89
CA CYS A 106 13.00 17.37 24.16
C CYS A 106 13.30 16.96 22.71
N LEU A 107 14.16 17.71 22.03
CA LEU A 107 14.55 17.42 20.65
C LEU A 107 15.27 16.07 20.52
N TRP A 108 16.18 15.75 21.45
CA TRP A 108 16.88 14.47 21.43
C TRP A 108 15.96 13.29 21.72
N ALA A 109 15.02 13.45 22.67
CA ALA A 109 13.99 12.45 22.94
C ALA A 109 13.08 12.24 21.72
N ALA A 110 12.60 13.32 21.11
CA ALA A 110 11.79 13.31 19.90
C ALA A 110 12.52 12.61 18.74
N TYR A 111 13.78 12.97 18.47
CA TYR A 111 14.60 12.36 17.43
C TYR A 111 14.79 10.86 17.63
N LYS A 112 15.02 10.41 18.87
CA LYS A 112 15.14 8.98 19.19
C LYS A 112 13.85 8.22 18.92
N VAL A 113 12.71 8.80 19.27
CA VAL A 113 11.38 8.20 19.03
C VAL A 113 11.05 8.19 17.54
N TYR A 114 11.26 9.31 16.85
CA TYR A 114 11.11 9.45 15.39
C TYR A 114 11.95 8.42 14.61
N LYS A 115 13.20 8.19 15.05
CA LYS A 115 14.05 7.14 14.47
C LYS A 115 13.49 5.74 14.68
N LYS A 116 12.93 5.47 15.86
CA LYS A 116 12.38 4.16 16.23
C LYS A 116 11.12 3.80 15.45
N PHE A 117 10.24 4.77 15.20
CA PHE A 117 8.94 4.54 14.56
C PHE A 117 8.97 4.90 13.07
N THR A 118 9.74 4.16 12.27
CA THR A 118 9.86 4.39 10.82
C THR A 118 8.52 4.35 10.08
N LEU A 119 7.67 3.38 10.41
CA LEU A 119 6.44 3.08 9.66
C LEU A 119 5.30 4.10 9.85
N ILE A 120 5.35 4.92 10.89
CA ILE A 120 4.29 5.89 11.22
C ILE A 120 4.81 7.34 11.24
N ARG A 121 5.98 7.59 10.61
CA ARG A 121 6.57 8.93 10.53
C ARG A 121 5.66 9.95 9.86
N TYR A 122 4.79 9.50 8.96
CA TYR A 122 3.81 10.37 8.31
C TYR A 122 2.77 10.94 9.29
N LYS A 123 2.40 10.19 10.35
CA LYS A 123 1.52 10.67 11.43
C LYS A 123 2.29 11.44 12.51
N TYR A 124 3.52 11.00 12.78
CA TYR A 124 4.37 11.55 13.83
C TYR A 124 5.70 12.02 13.27
N PRO A 125 5.70 13.13 12.51
CA PRO A 125 6.93 13.74 12.06
C PRO A 125 7.73 14.28 13.27
N LEU A 126 8.96 14.72 13.04
CA LEU A 126 9.87 15.11 14.12
C LEU A 126 9.30 16.26 14.97
N GLU A 127 8.63 17.19 14.32
CA GLU A 127 7.97 18.37 14.87
C GLU A 127 6.88 17.94 15.86
N GLU A 128 6.04 16.99 15.47
CA GLU A 128 4.96 16.47 16.31
C GLU A 128 5.53 15.73 17.52
N CYS A 129 6.53 14.86 17.30
CA CYS A 129 7.25 14.19 18.39
C CYS A 129 7.86 15.20 19.37
N PHE A 130 8.37 16.32 18.85
CA PHE A 130 8.95 17.40 19.66
C PHE A 130 7.89 18.18 20.44
N GLN A 131 6.73 18.46 19.85
CA GLN A 131 5.62 19.10 20.55
C GLN A 131 5.12 18.23 21.71
N ILE A 132 4.95 16.92 21.48
CA ILE A 132 4.62 15.95 22.52
C ILE A 132 5.67 15.97 23.64
N ALA A 133 6.96 16.01 23.28
CA ALA A 133 8.04 16.12 24.25
C ALA A 133 7.94 17.41 25.08
N CYS A 134 7.68 18.55 24.44
CA CYS A 134 7.51 19.84 25.10
C CYS A 134 6.35 19.85 26.10
N ILE A 135 5.23 19.21 25.77
CA ILE A 135 4.09 19.06 26.69
C ILE A 135 4.51 18.29 27.95
N GLY A 136 5.29 17.22 27.78
CA GLY A 136 5.82 16.41 28.88
C GLY A 136 6.95 17.08 29.67
N ALA A 137 7.65 18.05 29.06
CA ALA A 137 8.81 18.71 29.63
C ALA A 137 8.50 19.88 30.57
N LYS A 138 7.22 20.13 30.89
CA LYS A 138 6.82 21.10 31.92
C LYS A 138 7.55 20.77 33.23
N PRO A 139 8.48 21.62 33.72
CA PRO A 139 9.41 21.23 34.78
C PRO A 139 8.74 20.74 36.06
N SER A 140 7.66 21.42 36.46
CA SER A 140 6.83 21.06 37.62
C SER A 140 6.27 19.63 37.57
N LYS A 141 5.91 19.14 36.37
CA LYS A 141 5.40 17.77 36.16
C LYS A 141 6.53 16.78 35.95
N LEU A 142 7.53 17.14 35.13
CA LEU A 142 8.62 16.26 34.75
C LEU A 142 9.44 15.80 35.95
N PHE A 143 9.73 16.70 36.88
CA PHE A 143 10.59 16.45 38.03
C PHE A 143 9.83 16.13 39.33
N LYS A 144 8.53 15.86 39.28
CA LYS A 144 7.72 15.55 40.47
C LYS A 144 8.30 14.42 41.34
N ASN A 145 8.91 13.42 40.71
CA ASN A 145 9.53 12.26 41.37
C ASN A 145 11.06 12.29 41.29
N PHE A 146 11.66 13.42 40.94
CA PHE A 146 13.10 13.54 40.81
C PHE A 146 13.75 13.74 42.17
N ASN A 147 14.73 12.91 42.51
CA ASN A 147 15.46 13.02 43.77
C ASN A 147 16.80 13.74 43.55
N LEU A 148 16.92 14.93 44.16
CA LEU A 148 18.11 15.78 44.10
C LEU A 148 19.36 15.12 44.72
N ASN A 149 19.19 14.14 45.62
CA ASN A 149 20.30 13.54 46.37
C ASN A 149 21.02 12.40 45.64
N TYR A 150 20.36 11.76 44.67
CA TYR A 150 20.88 10.53 44.03
C TYR A 150 21.20 10.70 42.54
N SER A 151 20.78 11.80 41.91
CA SER A 151 20.90 11.97 40.47
C SER A 151 21.64 13.23 40.08
N ASN A 152 22.90 13.06 39.69
CA ASN A 152 23.79 14.16 39.31
C ASN A 152 23.57 14.61 37.85
N ASN A 153 22.50 14.19 37.16
CA ASN A 153 22.29 14.59 35.76
C ASN A 153 20.81 14.74 35.42
N ILE A 154 20.34 15.99 35.52
CA ILE A 154 18.99 16.43 35.15
C ILE A 154 18.66 16.05 33.69
N ASN A 155 19.61 16.20 32.76
CA ASN A 155 19.38 15.92 31.34
C ASN A 155 19.15 14.43 31.09
N SER A 156 19.97 13.56 31.66
CA SER A 156 19.82 12.11 31.49
C SER A 156 18.47 11.61 32.01
N TYR A 157 18.04 12.13 33.16
CA TYR A 157 16.70 11.84 33.69
C TYR A 157 15.61 12.38 32.76
N ALA A 158 15.69 13.66 32.39
CA ALA A 158 14.70 14.32 31.55
C ALA A 158 14.51 13.56 30.23
N VAL A 159 15.59 13.26 29.52
CA VAL A 159 15.50 12.49 28.26
C VAL A 159 14.83 11.16 28.49
N LYS A 160 15.25 10.37 29.49
CA LYS A 160 14.69 9.04 29.72
C LYS A 160 13.19 9.13 29.97
N THR A 161 12.75 10.05 30.81
CA THR A 161 11.34 10.28 31.12
C THR A 161 10.57 10.76 29.89
N LEU A 162 11.13 11.69 29.11
CA LEU A 162 10.51 12.23 27.90
C LEU A 162 10.34 11.17 26.80
N ILE A 163 11.33 10.29 26.58
CA ILE A 163 11.18 9.17 25.64
C ILE A 163 9.99 8.29 26.01
N HIS A 164 9.84 7.95 27.30
CA HIS A 164 8.71 7.15 27.76
C HIS A 164 7.38 7.90 27.61
N PHE A 165 7.37 9.20 27.89
CA PHE A 165 6.20 10.05 27.73
C PHE A 165 5.72 10.06 26.28
N ILE A 166 6.59 10.40 25.33
CA ILE A 166 6.27 10.44 23.89
C ILE A 166 5.78 9.06 23.42
N GLN A 167 6.50 7.99 23.78
CA GLN A 167 6.09 6.63 23.42
C GLN A 167 4.71 6.27 23.97
N ASN A 168 4.43 6.56 25.24
CA ASN A 168 3.13 6.26 25.83
C ASN A 168 2.00 7.05 25.16
N THR A 169 2.24 8.32 24.82
CA THR A 169 1.27 9.14 24.07
C THR A 169 0.97 8.51 22.71
N ILE A 170 2.00 8.20 21.92
CA ILE A 170 1.85 7.54 20.61
C ILE A 170 1.11 6.20 20.76
N TYR A 171 1.50 5.35 21.72
CA TYR A 171 0.85 4.06 21.97
C TYR A 171 -0.61 4.18 22.42
N SER A 172 -0.99 5.29 23.04
CA SER A 172 -2.38 5.53 23.47
C SER A 172 -3.27 6.00 22.32
N GLN A 173 -2.68 6.66 21.32
CA GLN A 173 -3.40 7.27 20.20
C GLN A 173 -3.44 6.35 18.97
N ASP A 174 -2.41 5.53 18.73
CA ASP A 174 -2.33 4.66 17.56
C ASP A 174 -2.28 3.16 17.88
N ILE A 175 -3.31 2.45 17.40
CA ILE A 175 -3.43 0.99 17.50
C ILE A 175 -2.29 0.27 16.75
N GLU A 176 -1.80 0.83 15.65
CA GLU A 176 -0.70 0.29 14.84
C GLU A 176 0.60 0.15 15.63
N THR A 177 0.96 1.20 16.37
CA THR A 177 2.16 1.17 17.22
C THR A 177 1.94 0.34 18.47
N LYS A 178 0.71 0.33 19.00
CA LYS A 178 0.33 -0.49 20.14
C LYS A 178 0.54 -1.98 19.85
N SER A 179 0.30 -2.46 18.63
CA SER A 179 0.62 -3.84 18.22
C SER A 179 2.11 -4.19 18.39
N LEU A 180 3.01 -3.30 17.95
CA LEU A 180 4.47 -3.50 18.02
C LEU A 180 5.03 -3.53 19.46
N LYS A 181 4.25 -3.06 20.43
CA LYS A 181 4.64 -3.03 21.85
C LYS A 181 4.55 -4.40 22.53
N TYR A 182 3.72 -5.30 22.02
CA TYR A 182 3.42 -6.56 22.68
C TYR A 182 4.17 -7.73 22.02
N SER A 183 4.57 -8.70 22.85
CA SER A 183 4.88 -10.05 22.35
C SER A 183 3.61 -10.70 21.78
N ASP A 184 3.75 -11.76 20.98
CA ASP A 184 2.60 -12.46 20.37
C ASP A 184 1.51 -12.85 21.38
N TYR A 185 1.91 -13.41 22.51
CA TYR A 185 0.99 -13.79 23.58
C TYR A 185 0.58 -12.62 24.47
N GLY A 186 1.39 -11.56 24.54
CA GLY A 186 1.01 -10.29 25.13
C GLY A 186 -0.10 -9.59 24.36
N LEU A 187 -0.05 -9.71 23.03
CA LEU A 187 -1.07 -9.22 22.12
C LEU A 187 -2.37 -9.98 22.33
N LEU A 188 -2.33 -11.32 22.38
CA LEU A 188 -3.52 -12.13 22.66
C LEU A 188 -4.21 -11.73 23.96
N LYS A 189 -3.47 -11.38 25.01
CA LYS A 189 -4.04 -10.93 26.29
C LYS A 189 -4.63 -9.51 26.25
N ASP A 190 -4.11 -8.65 25.38
CA ASP A 190 -4.62 -7.27 25.21
C ASP A 190 -5.83 -7.19 24.27
N LEU A 191 -6.10 -8.24 23.48
CA LEU A 191 -7.24 -8.28 22.56
C LEU A 191 -8.58 -8.32 23.31
N THR A 192 -9.58 -7.65 22.75
CA THR A 192 -10.97 -7.83 23.18
C THR A 192 -11.67 -8.88 22.30
N LYS A 193 -12.70 -9.53 22.84
CA LYS A 193 -13.50 -10.50 22.06
C LYS A 193 -14.10 -9.88 20.80
N ILE A 194 -14.53 -8.62 20.86
CA ILE A 194 -15.10 -7.89 19.73
C ILE A 194 -14.03 -7.70 18.65
N GLU A 195 -12.85 -7.21 19.06
CA GLU A 195 -11.73 -6.94 18.17
C GLU A 195 -11.22 -8.20 17.47
N LEU A 196 -11.13 -9.33 18.19
CA LEU A 196 -10.73 -10.60 17.61
C LEU A 196 -11.75 -11.08 16.56
N LYS A 197 -13.05 -10.96 16.83
CA LYS A 197 -14.11 -11.30 15.87
C LYS A 197 -14.04 -10.43 14.61
N THR A 198 -13.86 -9.12 14.77
CA THR A 198 -13.73 -8.21 13.62
C THR A 198 -12.48 -8.52 12.79
N ALA A 199 -11.37 -8.87 13.45
CA ALA A 199 -10.13 -9.25 12.79
C ALA A 199 -10.31 -10.53 11.95
N PHE A 200 -11.02 -11.53 12.47
CA PHE A 200 -11.32 -12.74 11.71
C PHE A 200 -12.29 -12.53 10.55
N LEU A 201 -13.31 -11.68 10.72
CA LEU A 201 -14.22 -11.32 9.63
C LEU A 201 -13.48 -10.60 8.49
N TRP A 202 -12.55 -9.70 8.81
CA TRP A 202 -11.69 -9.05 7.83
C TRP A 202 -10.83 -10.06 7.04
N HIS A 203 -10.46 -11.17 7.66
CA HIS A 203 -9.72 -12.26 7.05
C HIS A 203 -10.58 -13.26 6.24
N GLY A 204 -11.89 -13.07 6.16
CA GLY A 204 -12.79 -13.95 5.41
C GLY A 204 -13.03 -15.33 6.05
N ILE A 205 -12.77 -15.49 7.35
CA ILE A 205 -13.01 -16.76 8.06
C ILE A 205 -14.50 -16.94 8.33
N THR A 206 -15.00 -18.18 8.23
CA THR A 206 -16.43 -18.49 8.43
C THR A 206 -16.86 -18.31 9.89
N GLN A 207 -18.12 -17.93 10.12
CA GLN A 207 -18.63 -17.64 11.46
C GLN A 207 -18.51 -18.83 12.44
N GLN A 208 -18.64 -20.06 11.94
CA GLN A 208 -18.51 -21.28 12.75
C GLN A 208 -17.08 -21.48 13.25
N GLU A 209 -16.08 -21.23 12.39
CA GLU A 209 -14.67 -21.31 12.77
C GLU A 209 -14.28 -20.18 13.73
N ILE A 210 -14.82 -18.97 13.53
CA ILE A 210 -14.59 -17.82 14.43
C ILE A 210 -14.96 -18.16 15.86
N ASP A 211 -16.10 -18.82 16.07
CA ASP A 211 -16.54 -19.16 17.42
C ASP A 211 -15.63 -20.21 18.08
N LEU A 212 -15.10 -21.18 17.31
CA LEU A 212 -14.08 -22.12 17.80
C LEU A 212 -12.77 -21.40 18.19
N TYR A 213 -12.25 -20.52 17.34
CA TYR A 213 -11.06 -19.72 17.66
C TYR A 213 -11.27 -18.81 18.88
N CYS A 214 -12.47 -18.23 19.04
CA CYS A 214 -12.81 -17.42 20.20
C CYS A 214 -12.85 -18.24 21.50
N ILE A 215 -13.33 -19.49 21.46
CA ILE A 215 -13.32 -20.39 22.63
C ILE A 215 -11.88 -20.73 23.01
N ALA A 216 -11.03 -21.06 22.04
CA ALA A 216 -9.60 -21.33 22.28
C ALA A 216 -8.88 -20.13 22.90
N TRP A 217 -9.11 -18.94 22.34
CA TRP A 217 -8.57 -17.68 22.90
C TRP A 217 -9.05 -17.43 24.34
N LYS A 218 -10.33 -17.67 24.63
CA LYS A 218 -10.87 -17.48 25.99
C LYS A 218 -10.25 -18.48 26.98
N CYS A 219 -10.07 -19.73 26.60
CA CYS A 219 -9.37 -20.72 27.42
C CYS A 219 -7.91 -20.31 27.69
N PHE A 220 -7.23 -19.72 26.70
CA PHE A 220 -5.92 -19.13 26.89
C PHE A 220 -5.95 -17.98 27.92
N ASP A 221 -6.88 -17.04 27.78
CA ASP A 221 -6.98 -15.87 28.67
C ASP A 221 -7.28 -16.27 30.12
N ASP A 222 -8.14 -17.28 30.32
CA ASP A 222 -8.46 -17.79 31.65
C ASP A 222 -7.22 -18.40 32.34
N VAL A 223 -6.48 -19.28 31.65
CA VAL A 223 -5.27 -19.94 32.18
C VAL A 223 -4.17 -18.91 32.50
N TYR A 224 -4.03 -17.87 31.68
CA TYR A 224 -3.04 -16.80 31.87
C TYR A 224 -3.47 -15.71 32.86
N SER A 225 -4.76 -15.62 33.19
CA SER A 225 -5.28 -14.70 34.20
C SER A 225 -5.19 -15.29 35.60
N SER A 226 -5.29 -16.62 35.74
CA SER A 226 -5.07 -17.33 37.01
C SER A 226 -3.62 -17.23 37.52
N ASN A 227 -2.65 -17.14 36.59
CA ASN A 227 -1.24 -16.89 36.91
C ASN A 227 -1.00 -15.37 36.99
N LYS A 228 -0.94 -14.80 38.21
CA LYS A 228 -0.77 -13.35 38.51
C LYS A 228 0.58 -12.74 38.01
N LEU A 229 0.90 -12.85 36.72
CA LEU A 229 2.07 -12.24 36.10
C LEU A 229 1.77 -10.77 35.78
N LYS A 230 2.50 -9.86 36.43
CA LYS A 230 2.27 -8.40 36.45
C LYS A 230 2.66 -7.64 35.18
N SER A 231 2.97 -8.30 34.07
CA SER A 231 3.29 -7.61 32.81
C SER A 231 2.76 -8.37 31.60
N SER A 232 1.71 -7.85 30.99
CA SER A 232 1.17 -8.33 29.70
C SER A 232 2.07 -7.97 28.51
N ARG A 233 3.09 -7.12 28.70
CA ARG A 233 3.91 -6.60 27.59
C ARG A 233 4.89 -7.62 27.01
N SER A 234 5.37 -8.56 27.83
CA SER A 234 6.32 -9.60 27.44
C SER A 234 5.90 -10.95 28.02
N LEU A 235 4.73 -11.43 27.59
CA LEU A 235 4.29 -12.78 27.94
C LEU A 235 5.07 -13.78 27.07
N ASN A 236 5.66 -14.76 27.74
CA ASN A 236 6.33 -15.87 27.09
C ASN A 236 5.31 -16.83 26.47
N SER A 237 5.78 -17.66 25.54
CA SER A 237 4.96 -18.73 24.96
C SER A 237 4.45 -19.69 26.05
N PRO A 238 3.21 -20.23 25.92
CA PRO A 238 2.70 -21.28 26.78
C PRO A 238 3.67 -22.45 26.89
N ASN A 239 3.99 -22.86 28.12
CA ASN A 239 4.73 -24.10 28.34
C ASN A 239 3.84 -25.32 28.03
N SER A 240 4.44 -26.51 27.88
CA SER A 240 3.69 -27.73 27.53
C SER A 240 2.56 -28.04 28.53
N GLU A 241 2.75 -27.70 29.80
CA GLU A 241 1.74 -27.88 30.85
C GLU A 241 0.55 -26.92 30.72
N GLN A 242 0.81 -25.65 30.37
CA GLN A 242 -0.21 -24.64 30.10
C GLN A 242 -0.99 -24.98 28.83
N ILE A 243 -0.34 -25.53 27.80
CA ILE A 243 -1.02 -25.97 26.57
C ILE A 243 -1.98 -27.12 26.87
N LYS A 244 -1.56 -28.08 27.71
CA LYS A 244 -2.43 -29.16 28.21
C LYS A 244 -3.64 -28.62 28.96
N GLN A 245 -3.43 -27.64 29.84
CA GLN A 245 -4.53 -26.99 30.57
C GLN A 245 -5.49 -26.25 29.62
N ILE A 246 -4.97 -25.50 28.65
CA ILE A 246 -5.80 -24.80 27.65
C ILE A 246 -6.60 -25.80 26.81
N CYS A 247 -5.96 -26.88 26.37
CA CYS A 247 -6.58 -27.95 25.58
C CYS A 247 -7.71 -28.64 26.37
N PHE A 248 -7.45 -28.98 27.64
CA PHE A 248 -8.45 -29.54 28.53
C PHE A 248 -9.66 -28.59 28.71
N CYS A 249 -9.40 -27.31 29.03
CA CYS A 249 -10.45 -26.30 29.17
C CYS A 249 -11.25 -26.10 27.88
N TYR A 250 -10.61 -26.17 26.72
CA TYR A 250 -11.25 -26.05 25.42
C TYR A 250 -12.21 -27.22 25.14
N ASN A 251 -11.74 -28.46 25.29
CA ASN A 251 -12.55 -29.65 25.05
C ASN A 251 -13.73 -29.75 26.03
N LEU A 252 -13.52 -29.35 27.29
CA LEU A 252 -14.61 -29.26 28.28
C LEU A 252 -15.68 -28.25 27.86
N ARG A 253 -15.28 -27.08 27.34
CA ARG A 253 -16.22 -26.06 26.87
C ARG A 253 -16.97 -26.48 25.60
N LEU A 254 -16.33 -27.23 24.71
CA LEU A 254 -17.02 -27.79 23.54
C LEU A 254 -18.16 -28.74 23.96
N GLN A 255 -17.88 -29.62 24.94
CA GLN A 255 -18.89 -30.53 25.49
C GLN A 255 -20.04 -29.78 26.17
N GLN A 256 -19.75 -28.73 26.92
CA GLN A 256 -20.78 -27.92 27.59
C GLN A 256 -21.66 -27.13 26.62
N LEU A 257 -21.14 -26.75 25.45
CA LEU A 257 -21.86 -25.97 24.45
C LEU A 257 -22.56 -26.85 23.39
N ASN A 258 -22.51 -28.18 23.51
CA ASN A 258 -23.07 -29.15 22.54
C ASN A 258 -22.60 -28.90 21.09
N ILE A 259 -21.37 -28.42 20.91
CA ILE A 259 -20.82 -28.18 19.58
C ILE A 259 -20.28 -29.51 19.06
N SER A 260 -20.82 -30.04 17.95
CA SER A 260 -20.32 -31.24 17.27
C SER A 260 -18.98 -30.99 16.56
N ALA A 261 -17.94 -30.71 17.34
CA ALA A 261 -16.57 -30.57 16.88
C ALA A 261 -15.71 -31.69 17.47
N ILE A 262 -14.76 -32.18 16.67
CA ILE A 262 -13.77 -33.17 17.09
C ILE A 262 -12.95 -32.55 18.26
N PRO A 263 -12.71 -33.28 19.36
CA PRO A 263 -11.86 -32.78 20.45
C PRO A 263 -10.49 -32.38 19.89
N ALA A 264 -10.04 -31.19 20.23
CA ALA A 264 -8.78 -30.65 19.72
C ALA A 264 -7.59 -31.31 20.42
N SER A 265 -6.51 -31.56 19.66
CA SER A 265 -5.20 -31.92 20.19
C SER A 265 -4.44 -30.69 20.67
N GLU A 266 -3.39 -30.89 21.48
CA GLU A 266 -2.49 -29.83 21.94
C GLU A 266 -1.88 -29.04 20.76
N GLU A 267 -1.49 -29.73 19.69
CA GLU A 267 -0.97 -29.14 18.45
C GLU A 267 -2.02 -28.27 17.75
N LYS A 268 -3.27 -28.75 17.71
CA LYS A 268 -4.36 -27.99 17.09
C LYS A 268 -4.64 -26.70 17.85
N ILE A 269 -4.57 -26.72 19.18
CA ILE A 269 -4.70 -25.51 20.01
C ILE A 269 -3.56 -24.53 19.76
N GLN A 270 -2.32 -24.99 19.62
CA GLN A 270 -1.20 -24.11 19.26
C GLN A 270 -1.41 -23.45 17.90
N GLN A 271 -1.88 -24.20 16.90
CA GLN A 271 -2.23 -23.66 15.59
C GLN A 271 -3.38 -22.64 15.66
N MET A 272 -4.37 -22.88 16.50
CA MET A 272 -5.47 -21.94 16.70
C MET A 272 -4.99 -20.64 17.31
N LEU A 273 -4.14 -20.70 18.34
CA LEU A 273 -3.56 -19.51 18.97
C LEU A 273 -2.62 -18.76 18.03
N SER A 274 -1.79 -19.45 17.24
CA SER A 274 -0.91 -18.81 16.25
C SER A 274 -1.72 -18.11 15.15
N THR A 275 -2.84 -18.71 14.73
CA THR A 275 -3.79 -18.10 13.80
C THR A 275 -4.41 -16.84 14.39
N CYS A 276 -4.87 -16.87 15.65
CA CYS A 276 -5.35 -15.68 16.36
C CYS A 276 -4.29 -14.58 16.41
N ILE A 277 -3.02 -14.91 16.68
CA ILE A 277 -1.91 -13.95 16.71
C ILE A 277 -1.71 -13.31 15.35
N LYS A 278 -1.65 -14.13 14.28
CA LYS A 278 -1.42 -13.66 12.92
C LYS A 278 -2.52 -12.70 12.48
N VAL A 279 -3.77 -13.12 12.59
CA VAL A 279 -4.96 -12.33 12.24
C VAL A 279 -5.02 -11.03 13.05
N ALA A 280 -4.76 -11.10 14.36
CA ALA A 280 -4.75 -9.91 15.21
C ALA A 280 -3.60 -8.95 14.89
N ARG A 281 -2.41 -9.48 14.56
CA ARG A 281 -1.28 -8.66 14.11
C ARG A 281 -1.63 -7.96 12.83
N GLU A 282 -2.07 -8.69 11.81
CA GLU A 282 -2.42 -8.14 10.50
C GLU A 282 -3.54 -7.08 10.59
N TYR A 283 -4.57 -7.35 11.38
CA TYR A 283 -5.65 -6.38 11.65
C TYR A 283 -5.16 -5.10 12.35
N ARG A 284 -4.29 -5.22 13.38
CA ARG A 284 -3.77 -4.05 14.10
C ARG A 284 -2.65 -3.35 13.35
N THR A 285 -1.86 -4.06 12.55
CA THR A 285 -0.84 -3.49 11.66
C THR A 285 -1.48 -3.19 10.31
N LYS A 286 -2.26 -2.11 10.24
CA LYS A 286 -2.49 -1.49 8.92
C LYS A 286 -1.13 -1.04 8.41
N ARG A 287 -0.54 -1.81 7.49
CA ARG A 287 0.70 -1.40 6.81
C ARG A 287 0.32 -0.26 5.88
N PHE A 288 0.47 0.96 6.38
CA PHE A 288 0.48 2.13 5.52
C PHE A 288 1.88 2.19 4.90
N THR A 289 2.01 1.73 3.66
CA THR A 289 3.19 1.99 2.85
C THR A 289 2.90 3.28 2.09
N PRO A 290 3.67 4.36 2.30
CA PRO A 290 3.55 5.57 1.49
C PRO A 290 3.65 5.21 0.00
N LEU A 291 2.79 5.80 -0.85
CA LEU A 291 2.84 5.53 -2.30
C LEU A 291 4.21 5.85 -2.91
N ASP A 292 4.94 6.80 -2.33
CA ASP A 292 6.24 7.27 -2.82
C ASP A 292 7.37 6.23 -2.74
N ASP A 293 7.24 5.20 -1.87
CA ASP A 293 8.23 4.11 -1.79
C ASP A 293 8.04 3.04 -2.89
N TYR A 294 7.03 3.19 -3.75
CA TYR A 294 6.81 2.32 -4.91
C TYR A 294 7.52 2.88 -6.15
N GLU A 295 8.84 2.71 -6.25
CA GLU A 295 9.54 2.89 -7.54
C GLU A 295 9.17 1.81 -8.57
N ASN A 296 8.45 0.75 -8.18
CA ASN A 296 8.00 -0.31 -9.08
C ASN A 296 6.63 -0.84 -8.66
N ILE A 297 5.54 -0.19 -9.10
CA ILE A 297 4.23 -0.85 -9.18
C ILE A 297 4.25 -1.77 -10.39
N HIS A 298 4.78 -2.99 -10.23
CA HIS A 298 4.34 -4.10 -11.09
C HIS A 298 3.10 -4.71 -10.43
N GLY A 299 1.94 -4.39 -11.01
CA GLY A 299 0.68 -5.13 -10.86
C GLY A 299 0.17 -5.30 -9.43
N PHE A 300 -0.54 -4.29 -8.90
CA PHE A 300 -1.58 -4.61 -7.92
C PHE A 300 -2.60 -5.51 -8.62
N GLN A 301 -2.95 -6.63 -7.97
CA GLN A 301 -4.12 -7.43 -8.31
C GLN A 301 -5.28 -6.47 -8.54
N THR A 302 -5.77 -6.44 -9.78
CA THR A 302 -6.88 -5.57 -10.19
C THR A 302 -8.06 -5.84 -9.26
N ASN A 303 -8.58 -4.80 -8.59
CA ASN A 303 -9.82 -4.98 -7.84
C ASN A 303 -10.92 -5.41 -8.80
N ILE A 304 -11.96 -6.08 -8.30
CA ILE A 304 -13.15 -6.44 -9.09
C ILE A 304 -13.70 -5.19 -9.82
N LEU A 305 -13.67 -4.03 -9.17
CA LEU A 305 -14.08 -2.77 -9.77
C LEU A 305 -13.11 -2.28 -10.86
N ASP A 306 -11.80 -2.46 -10.67
CA ASP A 306 -10.80 -2.10 -11.68
C ASP A 306 -10.90 -3.00 -12.92
N ASN A 307 -11.20 -4.29 -12.74
CA ASN A 307 -11.49 -5.21 -13.85
C ASN A 307 -12.74 -4.77 -14.61
N ILE A 308 -13.83 -4.44 -13.92
CA ILE A 308 -15.07 -3.97 -14.58
C ILE A 308 -14.80 -2.69 -15.37
N ILE A 309 -14.08 -1.73 -14.79
CA ILE A 309 -13.72 -0.48 -15.48
C ILE A 309 -12.81 -0.75 -16.68
N GLN A 310 -11.85 -1.69 -16.57
CA GLN A 310 -11.01 -2.06 -17.70
C GLN A 310 -11.77 -2.81 -18.80
N GLU A 311 -12.69 -3.70 -18.44
CA GLU A 311 -13.57 -4.40 -19.39
C GLU A 311 -14.46 -3.42 -20.15
N GLU A 312 -15.13 -2.48 -19.45
CA GLU A 312 -15.95 -1.44 -20.08
C GLU A 312 -15.11 -0.56 -21.03
N ARG A 313 -13.91 -0.16 -20.61
CA ARG A 313 -12.99 0.61 -21.47
C ARG A 313 -12.52 -0.19 -22.67
N TRP A 314 -12.26 -1.47 -22.50
CA TRP A 314 -11.86 -2.36 -23.59
C TRP A 314 -12.99 -2.54 -24.61
N GLU A 315 -14.23 -2.70 -24.16
CA GLU A 315 -15.41 -2.76 -25.02
C GLU A 315 -15.60 -1.46 -25.81
N GLN A 316 -15.36 -0.31 -25.18
CA GLN A 316 -15.41 0.99 -25.85
C GLN A 316 -14.33 1.12 -26.94
N VAL A 317 -13.08 0.72 -26.67
CA VAL A 317 -12.00 0.70 -27.66
C VAL A 317 -12.38 -0.18 -28.85
N LEU A 318 -12.88 -1.40 -28.59
CA LEU A 318 -13.33 -2.31 -29.64
C LEU A 318 -14.51 -1.76 -30.45
N PHE A 319 -15.45 -1.09 -29.78
CA PHE A 319 -16.58 -0.45 -30.45
C PHE A 319 -16.11 0.65 -31.41
N ILE A 320 -15.24 1.57 -30.96
CA ILE A 320 -14.68 2.63 -31.80
C ILE A 320 -13.92 2.03 -32.99
N LEU A 321 -13.07 1.03 -32.74
CA LEU A 321 -12.34 0.31 -33.80
C LEU A 321 -13.27 -0.33 -34.82
N SER A 322 -14.37 -0.96 -34.37
CA SER A 322 -15.35 -1.57 -35.27
C SER A 322 -16.02 -0.54 -36.19
N GLN A 323 -16.36 0.64 -35.67
CA GLN A 323 -16.96 1.72 -36.46
C GLN A 323 -15.97 2.26 -37.50
N ILE A 324 -14.72 2.50 -37.09
CA ILE A 324 -13.67 2.96 -38.00
C ILE A 324 -13.44 1.92 -39.10
N PHE A 325 -13.33 0.64 -38.73
CA PHE A 325 -13.10 -0.45 -39.68
C PHE A 325 -14.25 -0.58 -40.69
N LEU A 326 -15.51 -0.53 -40.24
CA LEU A 326 -16.68 -0.60 -41.12
C LEU A 326 -16.82 0.64 -42.04
N SER A 327 -16.39 1.81 -41.57
CA SER A 327 -16.39 3.04 -42.37
C SER A 327 -15.29 3.10 -43.43
N MET A 328 -14.29 2.22 -43.34
CA MET A 328 -13.18 2.14 -44.28
C MET A 328 -13.63 1.61 -45.65
N PRO A 329 -13.02 2.05 -46.77
CA PRO A 329 -13.23 1.45 -48.08
C PRO A 329 -12.98 -0.07 -48.09
N GLU A 330 -13.77 -0.79 -48.90
CA GLU A 330 -13.71 -2.25 -49.02
C GLU A 330 -12.30 -2.78 -49.30
N ALA A 331 -11.55 -2.11 -50.20
CA ALA A 331 -10.17 -2.47 -50.49
C ALA A 331 -9.27 -2.44 -49.25
N GLY A 332 -9.46 -1.46 -48.35
CA GLY A 332 -8.72 -1.35 -47.11
C GLY A 332 -9.10 -2.45 -46.11
N GLN A 333 -10.39 -2.75 -45.97
CA GLN A 333 -10.87 -3.82 -45.10
C GLN A 333 -10.29 -5.18 -45.53
N ILE A 334 -10.31 -5.49 -46.83
CA ILE A 334 -9.74 -6.72 -47.38
C ILE A 334 -8.24 -6.78 -47.11
N MET A 335 -7.50 -5.71 -47.42
CA MET A 335 -6.05 -5.65 -47.20
C MET A 335 -5.66 -5.86 -45.73
N ILE A 336 -6.40 -5.24 -44.79
CA ILE A 336 -6.15 -5.40 -43.36
C ILE A 336 -6.51 -6.81 -42.89
N LYS A 337 -7.65 -7.38 -43.32
CA LYS A 337 -8.01 -8.78 -43.01
C LYS A 337 -6.91 -9.74 -43.46
N LEU A 338 -6.41 -9.59 -44.68
CA LEU A 338 -5.36 -10.42 -45.24
C LEU A 338 -4.01 -10.25 -44.52
N CYS A 339 -3.55 -9.00 -44.32
CA CYS A 339 -2.26 -8.75 -43.69
C CYS A 339 -2.24 -9.02 -42.18
N LYS A 340 -3.28 -8.63 -41.43
CA LYS A 340 -3.32 -8.74 -39.97
C LYS A 340 -3.95 -10.05 -39.49
N GLY A 341 -4.88 -10.62 -40.25
CA GLY A 341 -5.53 -11.89 -39.91
C GLY A 341 -4.65 -13.10 -40.19
N PHE A 342 -4.04 -13.16 -41.38
CA PHE A 342 -3.27 -14.31 -41.85
C PHE A 342 -1.76 -14.05 -41.96
N SER A 343 -1.28 -12.89 -41.50
CA SER A 343 0.13 -12.50 -41.62
C SER A 343 0.67 -12.58 -43.05
N LEU A 344 -0.17 -12.22 -44.04
CA LEU A 344 0.24 -12.25 -45.45
C LEU A 344 1.23 -11.13 -45.76
N THR A 345 2.21 -11.46 -46.60
CA THR A 345 3.15 -10.47 -47.12
C THR A 345 2.46 -9.55 -48.12
N GLN A 346 2.98 -8.33 -48.27
CA GLN A 346 2.44 -7.36 -49.22
C GLN A 346 2.47 -7.87 -50.68
N SER A 347 3.40 -8.76 -51.01
CA SER A 347 3.46 -9.43 -52.32
C SER A 347 2.37 -10.48 -52.50
N GLU A 348 2.07 -11.26 -51.47
CA GLU A 348 0.96 -12.22 -51.49
C GLU A 348 -0.37 -11.49 -51.64
N VAL A 349 -0.58 -10.41 -50.87
CA VAL A 349 -1.79 -9.59 -50.99
C VAL A 349 -1.92 -8.95 -52.38
N ALA A 350 -0.83 -8.47 -52.96
CA ALA A 350 -0.84 -7.95 -54.33
C ALA A 350 -1.27 -9.03 -55.34
N ASN A 351 -0.77 -10.26 -55.17
CA ASN A 351 -1.13 -11.38 -56.04
C ASN A 351 -2.61 -11.76 -55.93
N ILE A 352 -3.19 -11.74 -54.72
CA ILE A 352 -4.61 -12.01 -54.47
C ILE A 352 -5.50 -10.92 -55.07
N LEU A 353 -5.08 -9.65 -54.95
CA LEU A 353 -5.89 -8.49 -55.33
C LEU A 353 -5.73 -8.03 -56.79
N LYS A 354 -4.74 -8.53 -57.52
CA LYS A 354 -4.40 -8.09 -58.89
C LYS A 354 -5.58 -8.09 -59.88
N ASP A 355 -6.49 -9.07 -59.73
CA ASP A 355 -7.63 -9.27 -60.62
C ASP A 355 -8.81 -8.37 -60.24
N LYS A 356 -8.92 -7.98 -58.95
CA LYS A 356 -10.01 -7.15 -58.42
C LYS A 356 -9.70 -5.65 -58.50
N TYR A 357 -8.45 -5.27 -58.26
CA TYR A 357 -8.04 -3.87 -58.18
C TYR A 357 -6.83 -3.60 -59.08
N CYS A 358 -7.06 -2.87 -60.18
CA CYS A 358 -6.02 -2.51 -61.13
C CYS A 358 -4.86 -1.70 -60.52
N ASP A 359 -5.13 -0.93 -59.47
CA ASP A 359 -4.15 -0.10 -58.77
C ASP A 359 -3.34 -0.84 -57.68
N LEU A 360 -3.62 -2.12 -57.43
CA LEU A 360 -3.02 -2.93 -56.34
C LEU A 360 -2.26 -4.17 -56.85
N GLN A 361 -1.63 -4.06 -58.01
CA GLN A 361 -0.94 -5.19 -58.65
C GLN A 361 0.48 -5.42 -58.12
N LYS A 362 1.10 -4.42 -57.49
CA LYS A 362 2.50 -4.47 -57.04
C LYS A 362 2.62 -4.28 -55.53
N GLN A 363 3.60 -4.96 -54.92
CA GLN A 363 3.88 -4.90 -53.49
C GLN A 363 3.96 -3.47 -52.93
N TYR A 364 4.66 -2.55 -53.60
CA TYR A 364 4.80 -1.17 -53.12
C TYR A 364 3.48 -0.38 -53.13
N GLN A 365 2.52 -0.75 -53.99
CA GLN A 365 1.20 -0.12 -54.04
C GLN A 365 0.38 -0.55 -52.82
N VAL A 366 0.40 -1.85 -52.53
CA VAL A 366 -0.19 -2.43 -51.31
C VAL A 366 0.42 -1.78 -50.06
N ALA A 367 1.75 -1.67 -50.00
CA ALA A 367 2.44 -1.03 -48.88
C ALA A 367 2.00 0.43 -48.65
N ARG A 368 1.92 1.22 -49.73
CA ARG A 368 1.49 2.63 -49.66
C ARG A 368 0.05 2.78 -49.20
N GLN A 369 -0.84 1.92 -49.69
CA GLN A 369 -2.25 1.96 -49.31
C GLN A 369 -2.45 1.49 -47.87
N LEU A 370 -1.78 0.42 -47.41
CA LEU A 370 -1.77 0.03 -46.00
C LEU A 370 -1.28 1.15 -45.09
N ALA A 371 -0.17 1.80 -45.46
CA ALA A 371 0.35 2.92 -44.68
C ALA A 371 -0.65 4.09 -44.60
N LYS A 372 -1.40 4.35 -45.68
CA LYS A 372 -2.46 5.35 -45.70
C LYS A 372 -3.63 4.95 -44.79
N TYR A 373 -4.11 3.71 -44.88
CA TYR A 373 -5.22 3.22 -44.05
C TYR A 373 -4.85 3.21 -42.57
N ASN A 374 -3.65 2.75 -42.20
CA ASN A 374 -3.20 2.77 -40.81
C ASN A 374 -3.08 4.19 -40.24
N ARG A 375 -2.63 5.16 -41.04
CA ARG A 375 -2.61 6.58 -40.62
C ARG A 375 -4.02 7.13 -40.41
N ASN A 376 -4.96 6.76 -41.29
CA ASN A 376 -6.35 7.18 -41.15
C ASN A 376 -7.00 6.54 -39.92
N ILE A 377 -6.82 5.23 -39.69
CA ILE A 377 -7.32 4.55 -38.48
C ILE A 377 -6.81 5.26 -37.22
N LEU A 378 -5.50 5.53 -37.14
CA LEU A 378 -4.93 6.22 -35.98
C LEU A 378 -5.54 7.61 -35.80
N LYS A 379 -5.66 8.39 -36.88
CA LYS A 379 -6.24 9.73 -36.84
C LYS A 379 -7.70 9.71 -36.39
N ASP A 380 -8.50 8.83 -36.99
CA ASP A 380 -9.94 8.73 -36.73
C ASP A 380 -10.18 8.17 -35.31
N PHE A 381 -9.34 7.23 -34.86
CA PHE A 381 -9.37 6.72 -33.49
C PHE A 381 -9.06 7.82 -32.49
N LEU A 382 -7.99 8.60 -32.68
CA LEU A 382 -7.64 9.71 -31.80
C LEU A 382 -8.77 10.75 -31.73
N MET A 383 -9.40 11.06 -32.87
CA MET A 383 -10.52 11.99 -32.92
C MET A 383 -11.74 11.47 -32.15
N GLN A 384 -12.10 10.19 -32.30
CA GLN A 384 -13.22 9.58 -31.59
C GLN A 384 -12.93 9.40 -30.09
N TRP A 385 -11.70 8.99 -29.76
CA TRP A 385 -11.26 8.81 -28.37
C TRP A 385 -11.31 10.12 -27.59
N GLN A 386 -10.89 11.23 -28.19
CA GLN A 386 -10.94 12.55 -27.57
C GLN A 386 -12.37 13.03 -27.29
N LEU A 387 -13.37 12.55 -28.03
CA LEU A 387 -14.79 12.83 -27.75
C LEU A 387 -15.32 12.03 -26.55
N VAL A 388 -14.79 10.82 -26.34
CA VAL A 388 -15.25 9.89 -25.29
C VAL A 388 -14.54 10.16 -23.96
N GLU A 389 -13.25 10.49 -23.98
CA GLU A 389 -12.43 10.76 -22.79
C GLU A 389 -11.73 12.13 -22.93
N PRO A 390 -12.44 13.25 -22.64
CA PRO A 390 -11.90 14.60 -22.83
C PRO A 390 -10.84 15.00 -21.81
N ASP A 391 -10.75 14.30 -20.67
CA ASP A 391 -9.84 14.63 -19.56
C ASP A 391 -8.40 14.10 -19.79
N MET A 392 -8.16 13.36 -20.88
CA MET A 392 -6.85 12.81 -21.25
C MET A 392 -6.36 13.40 -22.60
N PRO A 393 -5.76 14.61 -22.60
CA PRO A 393 -5.25 15.22 -23.83
C PRO A 393 -3.96 14.52 -24.31
N LEU A 394 -4.05 13.83 -25.45
CA LEU A 394 -2.94 13.11 -26.08
C LEU A 394 -2.10 14.05 -26.95
N ASN A 395 -1.24 14.86 -26.33
CA ASN A 395 -0.46 15.90 -27.02
C ASN A 395 1.03 15.59 -27.23
N ASN A 396 1.60 14.55 -26.60
CA ASN A 396 3.03 14.25 -26.75
C ASN A 396 3.29 13.28 -27.91
N GLU A 397 4.34 13.52 -28.71
CA GLU A 397 4.73 12.64 -29.81
C GLU A 397 4.97 11.18 -29.36
N LYS A 398 5.51 11.00 -28.15
CA LYS A 398 5.75 9.68 -27.55
C LYS A 398 4.46 8.93 -27.21
N ASP A 399 3.40 9.66 -26.81
CA ASP A 399 2.10 9.07 -26.49
C ASP A 399 1.41 8.57 -27.76
N ILE A 400 1.53 9.33 -28.86
CA ILE A 400 1.01 8.94 -30.18
C ILE A 400 1.72 7.68 -30.69
N GLU A 401 3.02 7.55 -30.47
CA GLU A 401 3.78 6.35 -30.87
C GLU A 401 3.37 5.11 -30.06
N ASN A 402 3.21 5.24 -28.74
CA ASN A 402 2.73 4.17 -27.88
C ASN A 402 1.31 3.72 -28.26
N ILE A 403 0.41 4.67 -28.54
CA ILE A 403 -0.96 4.37 -28.98
C ILE A 403 -0.94 3.65 -30.31
N LYS A 404 -0.08 4.06 -31.24
CA LYS A 404 0.01 3.42 -32.55
C LYS A 404 0.35 1.94 -32.44
N GLU A 405 1.30 1.57 -31.59
CA GLU A 405 1.67 0.16 -31.37
C GLU A 405 0.52 -0.64 -30.75
N ALA A 406 -0.05 -0.12 -29.65
CA ALA A 406 -1.18 -0.75 -28.97
C ALA A 406 -2.42 -0.87 -29.89
N LEU A 407 -2.70 0.14 -30.71
CA LEU A 407 -3.81 0.14 -31.66
C LEU A 407 -3.63 -0.93 -32.75
N ASP A 408 -2.39 -1.15 -33.19
CA ASP A 408 -2.07 -2.16 -34.20
C ASP A 408 -2.29 -3.58 -33.65
N GLU A 409 -1.96 -3.82 -32.38
CA GLU A 409 -2.30 -5.06 -31.66
C GLU A 409 -3.82 -5.21 -31.47
N CYS A 410 -4.52 -4.16 -31.03
CA CYS A 410 -5.97 -4.17 -30.85
C CYS A 410 -6.69 -4.48 -32.18
N LEU A 411 -6.24 -3.87 -33.27
CA LEU A 411 -6.78 -4.12 -34.60
C LEU A 411 -6.56 -5.57 -35.02
N GLN A 412 -5.40 -6.15 -34.73
CA GLN A 412 -5.12 -7.55 -35.00
C GLN A 412 -6.06 -8.48 -34.21
N LEU A 413 -6.26 -8.23 -32.92
CA LEU A 413 -7.19 -9.02 -32.09
C LEU A 413 -8.63 -8.91 -32.59
N TYR A 414 -9.05 -7.71 -32.99
CA TYR A 414 -10.37 -7.48 -33.58
C TYR A 414 -10.57 -8.26 -34.89
N ILE A 415 -9.59 -8.21 -35.80
CA ILE A 415 -9.63 -8.98 -37.05
C ILE A 415 -9.66 -10.49 -36.77
N GLN A 416 -8.84 -10.97 -35.84
CA GLN A 416 -8.84 -12.38 -35.44
C GLN A 416 -10.21 -12.80 -34.89
N LYS A 417 -10.86 -11.95 -34.08
CA LYS A 417 -12.22 -12.21 -33.57
C LYS A 417 -13.21 -12.39 -34.72
N ILE A 418 -13.21 -11.49 -35.71
CA ILE A 418 -14.09 -11.60 -36.89
C ILE A 418 -13.86 -12.94 -37.63
N LEU A 419 -12.60 -13.32 -37.86
CA LEU A 419 -12.26 -14.56 -38.56
C LEU A 419 -12.67 -15.81 -37.74
N ASN A 420 -12.52 -15.75 -36.42
CA ASN A 420 -12.95 -16.81 -35.52
C ASN A 420 -14.47 -16.97 -35.51
N ASP A 421 -15.23 -15.88 -35.50
CA ASP A 421 -16.68 -15.90 -35.58
C ASP A 421 -17.16 -16.53 -36.90
N CYS A 422 -16.46 -16.24 -38.00
CA CYS A 422 -16.70 -16.89 -39.29
C CYS A 422 -16.47 -18.42 -39.24
N LEU A 423 -15.39 -18.87 -38.59
CA LEU A 423 -15.13 -20.31 -38.39
C LEU A 423 -16.20 -20.98 -37.52
N GLU A 424 -16.68 -20.30 -36.48
CA GLU A 424 -17.76 -20.80 -35.63
C GLU A 424 -19.05 -21.01 -36.42
N LEU A 425 -19.41 -20.05 -37.30
CA LEU A 425 -20.56 -20.16 -38.19
C LEU A 425 -20.44 -21.39 -39.10
N ILE A 426 -19.32 -21.56 -39.79
CA ILE A 426 -19.08 -22.69 -40.70
C ILE A 426 -19.17 -24.03 -39.97
N ILE A 427 -18.57 -24.13 -38.79
CA ILE A 427 -18.64 -25.36 -38.00
C ILE A 427 -20.06 -25.62 -37.51
N SER A 428 -20.83 -24.59 -37.17
CA SER A 428 -22.23 -24.73 -36.79
C SER A 428 -23.08 -25.26 -37.95
N GLU A 429 -22.81 -24.81 -39.18
CA GLU A 429 -23.49 -25.26 -40.39
C GLU A 429 -23.10 -26.71 -40.73
N LEU A 430 -21.81 -27.04 -40.68
CA LEU A 430 -21.32 -28.41 -40.89
C LEU A 430 -21.88 -29.39 -39.85
N LYS A 431 -22.07 -28.95 -38.59
CA LYS A 431 -22.74 -29.76 -37.56
C LYS A 431 -24.22 -29.97 -37.86
N LYS A 432 -24.93 -28.96 -38.36
CA LYS A 432 -26.34 -29.09 -38.78
C LYS A 432 -26.49 -30.05 -39.95
N GLU A 433 -25.63 -29.96 -40.95
CA GLU A 433 -25.60 -30.89 -42.09
C GLU A 433 -25.29 -32.33 -41.67
N ASN A 434 -24.32 -32.50 -40.76
CA ASN A 434 -23.97 -33.82 -40.27
C ASN A 434 -25.10 -34.39 -39.40
N ASN A 435 -25.75 -33.61 -38.53
CA ASN A 435 -26.89 -34.07 -37.74
C ASN A 435 -28.10 -34.45 -38.61
N ALA A 436 -28.30 -33.78 -39.75
CA ALA A 436 -29.29 -34.18 -40.75
C ALA A 436 -28.95 -35.51 -41.44
N ARG A 437 -27.65 -35.88 -41.51
CA ARG A 437 -27.17 -37.17 -42.06
C ARG A 437 -26.98 -38.27 -41.00
N VAL A 438 -26.80 -37.92 -39.73
CA VAL A 438 -26.49 -38.83 -38.60
C VAL A 438 -27.74 -39.45 -37.96
N ASN A 439 -28.94 -39.10 -38.43
CA ASN A 439 -30.13 -39.93 -38.20
C ASN A 439 -30.05 -41.35 -38.82
N GLU A 440 -28.94 -41.71 -39.47
CA GLU A 440 -28.70 -43.09 -39.95
C GLU A 440 -27.44 -43.80 -39.41
N GLN A 441 -26.56 -43.22 -38.57
CA GLN A 441 -25.52 -44.04 -37.91
C GLN A 441 -24.77 -43.38 -36.74
N ASN A 442 -24.50 -44.23 -35.75
CA ASN A 442 -24.13 -43.94 -34.36
C ASN A 442 -22.91 -43.02 -34.09
N ASN A 443 -23.07 -42.27 -32.99
CA ASN A 443 -22.14 -41.42 -32.28
C ASN A 443 -20.76 -42.07 -31.98
N GLN A 444 -19.69 -41.51 -32.54
CA GLN A 444 -18.41 -41.31 -31.83
C GLN A 444 -17.76 -39.99 -32.27
N ALA A 445 -17.59 -39.08 -31.30
CA ALA A 445 -16.99 -37.77 -31.47
C ALA A 445 -15.46 -37.84 -31.47
N ILE A 446 -14.88 -37.96 -32.67
CA ILE A 446 -13.47 -37.66 -32.94
C ILE A 446 -13.47 -36.82 -34.22
N ILE A 447 -12.88 -35.62 -34.18
CA ILE A 447 -12.74 -34.75 -35.35
C ILE A 447 -11.85 -35.48 -36.36
N HIS A 448 -12.48 -36.22 -37.29
CA HIS A 448 -11.78 -36.93 -38.36
C HIS A 448 -11.08 -35.92 -39.28
N PRO A 449 -9.92 -36.26 -39.89
CA PRO A 449 -9.23 -35.40 -40.87
C PRO A 449 -10.13 -34.91 -42.01
N ASN A 450 -11.20 -35.66 -42.35
CA ASN A 450 -12.20 -35.25 -43.32
C ASN A 450 -13.03 -34.02 -42.90
N ILE A 451 -13.28 -33.81 -41.60
CA ILE A 451 -14.03 -32.64 -41.12
C ILE A 451 -13.16 -31.40 -41.19
N LYS A 452 -11.88 -31.52 -40.79
CA LYS A 452 -10.92 -30.41 -40.87
C LYS A 452 -10.79 -29.87 -42.30
N ASN A 453 -10.63 -30.75 -43.28
CA ASN A 453 -10.52 -30.32 -44.69
C ASN A 453 -11.81 -29.64 -45.18
N ARG A 454 -13.00 -30.11 -44.75
CA ARG A 454 -14.27 -29.43 -45.04
C ARG A 454 -14.38 -28.05 -44.40
N VAL A 455 -13.86 -27.88 -43.18
CA VAL A 455 -13.81 -26.56 -42.52
C VAL A 455 -12.88 -25.62 -43.28
N ILE A 456 -11.69 -26.09 -43.69
CA ILE A 456 -10.73 -25.26 -44.44
C ILE A 456 -11.31 -24.82 -45.78
N ILE A 457 -11.87 -25.75 -46.56
CA ILE A 457 -12.48 -25.44 -47.86
C ILE A 457 -13.66 -24.47 -47.67
N GLY A 458 -14.58 -24.77 -46.75
CA GLY A 458 -15.72 -23.89 -46.48
C GLY A 458 -15.31 -22.50 -45.98
N PHE A 459 -14.20 -22.40 -45.24
CA PHE A 459 -13.66 -21.12 -44.80
C PHE A 459 -13.04 -20.34 -45.94
N ILE A 460 -12.28 -20.98 -46.83
CA ILE A 460 -11.73 -20.33 -48.02
C ILE A 460 -12.87 -19.82 -48.90
N ASP A 461 -13.87 -20.65 -49.19
CA ASP A 461 -15.03 -20.29 -50.01
C ASP A 461 -15.79 -19.09 -49.41
N GLN A 462 -16.02 -19.12 -48.09
CA GLN A 462 -16.69 -18.03 -47.38
C GLN A 462 -15.88 -16.73 -47.43
N LEU A 463 -14.55 -16.80 -47.24
CA LEU A 463 -13.69 -15.62 -47.32
C LEU A 463 -13.66 -15.04 -48.74
N GLU A 464 -13.60 -15.89 -49.77
CA GLU A 464 -13.65 -15.43 -51.17
C GLU A 464 -14.99 -14.79 -51.49
N GLN A 465 -16.10 -15.33 -50.98
CA GLN A 465 -17.43 -14.75 -51.13
C GLN A 465 -17.58 -13.41 -50.39
N GLU A 466 -17.23 -13.36 -49.10
CA GLU A 466 -17.32 -12.14 -48.29
C GLU A 466 -16.43 -11.02 -48.82
N MET A 467 -15.23 -11.35 -49.27
CA MET A 467 -14.30 -10.39 -49.86
C MET A 467 -14.55 -10.16 -51.35
N SER A 468 -15.58 -10.77 -51.94
CA SER A 468 -15.90 -10.71 -53.38
C SER A 468 -14.65 -10.88 -54.24
N LEU A 469 -13.85 -11.92 -53.95
CA LEU A 469 -12.67 -12.33 -54.70
C LEU A 469 -13.06 -13.33 -55.78
N ARG A 470 -12.16 -13.54 -56.76
CA ARG A 470 -12.33 -14.59 -57.76
C ARG A 470 -12.14 -15.95 -57.08
N SER A 471 -12.89 -16.97 -57.51
CA SER A 471 -12.71 -18.34 -57.01
C SER A 471 -11.24 -18.80 -57.13
N ASN A 472 -10.73 -19.42 -56.07
CA ASN A 472 -9.35 -19.90 -55.92
C ASN A 472 -8.28 -18.79 -55.88
N SER A 473 -8.66 -17.55 -55.55
CA SER A 473 -7.68 -16.48 -55.33
C SER A 473 -6.81 -16.74 -54.10
N LEU A 474 -7.34 -17.46 -53.10
CA LEU A 474 -6.65 -17.76 -51.85
C LEU A 474 -5.81 -19.05 -51.91
N GLU A 475 -5.83 -19.82 -53.01
CA GLU A 475 -5.07 -21.07 -53.16
C GLU A 475 -3.56 -20.85 -52.92
N SER A 476 -3.03 -19.71 -53.36
CA SER A 476 -1.61 -19.35 -53.18
C SER A 476 -1.18 -19.16 -51.71
N VAL A 477 -2.13 -19.07 -50.78
CA VAL A 477 -1.91 -18.84 -49.34
C VAL A 477 -2.71 -19.84 -48.48
N GLU A 478 -3.16 -20.95 -49.06
CA GLU A 478 -3.94 -21.99 -48.38
C GLU A 478 -3.18 -22.59 -47.19
N ASP A 479 -1.85 -22.67 -47.28
CA ASP A 479 -0.97 -23.13 -46.21
C ASP A 479 -1.09 -22.26 -44.94
N LYS A 480 -1.09 -20.93 -45.09
CA LYS A 480 -1.25 -19.98 -43.97
C LYS A 480 -2.67 -20.00 -43.40
N ILE A 481 -3.68 -20.14 -44.25
CA ILE A 481 -5.08 -20.29 -43.81
C ILE A 481 -5.23 -21.61 -43.03
N THR A 482 -4.61 -22.69 -43.50
CA THR A 482 -4.61 -24.00 -42.82
C THR A 482 -3.95 -23.91 -41.45
N ILE A 483 -2.82 -23.22 -41.34
CA ILE A 483 -2.14 -22.98 -40.06
C ILE A 483 -3.06 -22.22 -39.10
N PHE A 484 -3.72 -21.15 -39.56
CA PHE A 484 -4.66 -20.38 -38.76
C PHE A 484 -5.82 -21.24 -38.22
N VAL A 485 -6.46 -22.04 -39.09
CA VAL A 485 -7.55 -22.95 -38.71
C VAL A 485 -7.06 -24.01 -37.70
N ASP A 486 -5.84 -24.51 -37.87
CA ASP A 486 -5.25 -25.48 -36.94
C ASP A 486 -5.00 -24.90 -35.55
N GLU A 487 -4.47 -23.68 -35.47
CA GLU A 487 -4.25 -22.98 -34.21
C GLU A 487 -5.58 -22.72 -33.49
N TRP A 488 -6.60 -22.30 -34.24
CA TRP A 488 -7.94 -22.08 -33.71
C TRP A 488 -8.59 -23.36 -33.17
N LEU A 489 -8.53 -24.46 -33.92
CA LEU A 489 -9.06 -25.77 -33.50
C LEU A 489 -8.34 -26.28 -32.24
N LYS A 490 -7.01 -26.11 -32.16
CA LYS A 490 -6.23 -26.45 -30.96
C LYS A 490 -6.72 -25.63 -29.77
N ALA A 491 -6.84 -24.31 -29.88
CA ALA A 491 -7.29 -23.43 -28.81
C ALA A 491 -8.67 -23.84 -28.26
N LYS A 492 -9.64 -24.16 -29.14
CA LYS A 492 -10.96 -24.65 -28.72
C LYS A 492 -10.91 -26.01 -28.03
N SER A 493 -10.06 -26.93 -28.50
CA SER A 493 -9.92 -28.26 -27.90
C SER A 493 -9.38 -28.25 -26.46
N TYR A 494 -8.54 -27.26 -26.12
CA TYR A 494 -8.06 -27.05 -24.75
C TYR A 494 -9.13 -26.45 -23.82
N SER A 495 -10.05 -25.63 -24.35
CA SER A 495 -11.17 -25.06 -23.56
C SER A 495 -12.23 -26.09 -23.13
N LEU A 496 -12.26 -27.27 -23.75
CA LEU A 496 -13.21 -28.35 -23.45
C LEU A 496 -12.68 -29.35 -22.39
N LYS A 497 -11.47 -29.15 -21.86
CA LYS A 497 -10.83 -30.02 -20.85
C LYS A 497 -10.79 -29.44 -19.44
N TYR A 498 -11.37 -28.25 -19.21
CA TYR A 498 -11.45 -27.60 -17.90
C TYR A 498 -12.89 -27.33 -17.49
#